data_AF-A0A426W8C7-F1
#
_entry.id   AF-A0A426W8C7-F1
#
_cell.length_a   1.000
_cell.length_b   1.000
_cell.length_c   1.000
_cell.angle_alpha   90.00
_cell.angle_beta   90.00
_cell.angle_gamma   90.00
#
_symmetry.space_group_name_H-M   'P 1'
#
loop_
_entity.id
_entity.type
_entity.pdbx_description
1 polymer ?
#
loop_
_entity_poly.entity_id
_entity_poly.type
_entity_poly.pdbx_seq_one_letter_code
_entity_poly.pdbx_strand_id
1 'polypeptide(L)'
;MVTAVPAGSLNHDASTTIDGVSNFATGIEHVFGHIDYSSATVYKMDAVNYELRTQTADGLTTSGLYATRLGDANPQLLIAGVENFQVTYGIDLNADGTADRFVDWDAVGVAINDVTSLHVTLTINPGDPVAQAQGRDANYTRDLAFTVKLRNRDGDI
;
A
#
# COMPACT_ATOMS: atom_id res chain seq x y z
N MET A 1 19.82 -32.26 32.14
CA MET A 1 18.49 -32.19 31.50
C MET A 1 18.11 -30.71 31.47
N VAL A 2 18.21 -30.05 30.31
CA VAL A 2 17.93 -28.60 30.18
C VAL A 2 16.54 -28.46 29.60
N THR A 3 15.60 -27.98 30.40
CA THR A 3 14.23 -27.65 29.97
C THR A 3 14.26 -26.35 29.18
N ALA A 4 13.90 -26.41 27.90
CA ALA A 4 13.76 -25.23 27.06
C ALA A 4 12.65 -24.32 27.61
N VAL A 5 12.94 -23.03 27.71
CA VAL A 5 12.01 -22.01 28.19
C VAL A 5 11.13 -21.54 27.03
N PRO A 6 9.80 -21.47 27.19
CA PRO A 6 8.89 -20.96 26.15
C PRO A 6 9.16 -19.48 25.82
N ALA A 7 9.04 -19.11 24.55
CA ALA A 7 9.12 -17.71 24.12
C ALA A 7 8.03 -16.87 24.81
N GLY A 8 8.41 -15.74 25.40
CA GLY A 8 7.52 -14.85 26.15
C GLY A 8 7.47 -15.12 27.66
N SER A 9 8.24 -16.09 28.18
CA SER A 9 8.39 -16.29 29.63
C SER A 9 9.24 -15.17 30.25
N LEU A 10 8.70 -14.48 31.25
CA LEU A 10 9.49 -13.63 32.16
C LEU A 10 10.29 -14.53 33.11
N ASN A 11 11.53 -14.85 32.73
CA ASN A 11 12.44 -15.57 33.60
C ASN A 11 13.25 -14.60 34.46
N HIS A 12 13.29 -14.85 35.77
CA HIS A 12 14.23 -14.21 36.67
C HIS A 12 15.48 -15.10 36.81
N ASP A 13 16.67 -14.53 36.65
CA ASP A 13 17.91 -15.21 37.03
C ASP A 13 18.11 -15.07 38.55
N ALA A 14 17.96 -16.19 39.26
CA ALA A 14 18.11 -16.26 40.71
C ALA A 14 19.58 -16.33 41.16
N SER A 15 20.53 -16.45 40.22
CA SER A 15 21.96 -16.59 40.51
C SER A 15 22.75 -15.29 40.40
N THR A 16 22.17 -14.25 39.81
CA THR A 16 22.83 -12.93 39.70
C THR A 16 22.94 -12.26 41.07
N THR A 17 24.14 -11.79 41.40
CA THR A 17 24.45 -11.04 42.63
C THR A 17 25.09 -9.71 42.24
N ILE A 18 24.59 -8.59 42.76
CA ILE A 18 25.24 -7.28 42.68
C ILE A 18 25.47 -6.79 44.11
N ASP A 19 26.69 -6.34 44.41
CA ASP A 19 27.11 -5.84 45.73
C ASP A 19 26.72 -6.75 46.92
N GLY A 20 26.73 -8.06 46.71
CA GLY A 20 26.42 -9.07 47.73
C GLY A 20 24.93 -9.33 47.97
N VAL A 21 24.04 -8.74 47.17
CA VAL A 21 22.58 -8.96 47.25
C VAL A 21 22.14 -9.84 46.08
N SER A 22 21.51 -10.98 46.37
CA SER A 22 20.98 -11.91 45.35
C SER A 22 19.48 -11.73 45.13
N ASN A 23 19.01 -12.05 43.93
CA ASN A 23 17.58 -12.12 43.58
C ASN A 23 16.82 -13.28 44.28
N PHE A 24 17.44 -13.98 45.24
CA PHE A 24 16.85 -15.10 45.99
C PHE A 24 16.13 -14.64 47.28
N ALA A 25 16.33 -13.39 47.72
CA ALA A 25 15.63 -12.83 48.86
C ALA A 25 14.16 -12.54 48.47
N THR A 26 13.22 -13.13 49.21
CA THR A 26 11.78 -12.97 48.94
C THR A 26 11.35 -11.51 49.07
N GLY A 27 11.01 -10.86 47.94
CA GLY A 27 10.46 -9.50 47.93
C GLY A 27 10.63 -8.84 46.56
N ILE A 28 9.64 -8.07 46.13
CA ILE A 28 9.69 -7.27 44.88
C ILE A 28 10.77 -6.18 44.92
N GLU A 29 11.28 -5.90 46.12
CA GLU A 29 12.33 -4.92 46.43
C GLU A 29 13.72 -5.33 45.88
N HIS A 30 13.87 -6.60 45.46
CA HIS A 30 15.14 -7.19 44.99
C HIS A 30 15.06 -7.70 43.54
N VAL A 31 14.28 -7.06 42.66
CA VAL A 31 14.25 -7.38 41.23
C VAL A 31 15.18 -6.45 40.48
N PHE A 32 16.42 -6.88 40.27
CA PHE A 32 17.35 -6.20 39.36
C PHE A 32 17.13 -6.73 37.94
N GLY A 33 16.36 -5.99 37.15
CA GLY A 33 16.08 -6.32 35.74
C GLY A 33 16.73 -5.32 34.79
N HIS A 34 17.16 -5.81 33.64
CA HIS A 34 17.48 -4.95 32.49
C HIS A 34 16.17 -4.43 31.90
N ILE A 35 16.03 -3.10 31.76
CA ILE A 35 14.89 -2.49 31.08
C ILE A 35 15.26 -2.36 29.60
N ASP A 36 14.79 -3.30 28.79
CA ASP A 36 14.87 -3.19 27.34
C ASP A 36 13.76 -2.27 26.84
N TYR A 37 14.12 -1.06 26.40
CA TYR A 37 13.20 -0.20 25.65
C TYR A 37 13.10 -0.72 24.22
N SER A 38 12.04 -1.46 23.94
CA SER A 38 11.65 -1.78 22.56
C SER A 38 10.86 -0.61 21.98
N SER A 39 11.42 0.05 20.97
CA SER A 39 10.66 0.97 20.14
C SER A 39 9.74 0.17 19.21
N ALA A 40 8.43 0.33 19.40
CA ALA A 40 7.42 -0.22 18.49
C ALA A 40 6.96 0.89 17.54
N THR A 41 7.05 0.63 16.23
CA THR A 41 6.51 1.52 15.20
C THR A 41 5.18 0.97 14.72
N VAL A 42 4.15 1.81 14.72
CA VAL A 42 2.85 1.49 14.12
C VAL A 42 2.71 2.28 12.83
N TYR A 43 2.58 1.58 11.71
CA TYR A 43 2.32 2.19 10.41
C TYR A 43 0.82 2.23 10.17
N LYS A 44 0.30 3.42 9.85
CA LYS A 44 -1.03 3.54 9.27
C LYS A 44 -0.92 3.33 7.77
N MET A 45 -1.50 2.24 7.27
CA MET A 45 -1.64 2.05 5.83
C MET A 45 -2.86 2.84 5.32
N ASP A 46 -2.65 3.60 4.25
CA ASP A 46 -3.72 4.18 3.44
C ASP A 46 -3.64 3.50 2.07
N ALA A 47 -4.79 3.09 1.55
CA ALA A 47 -4.89 2.42 0.26
C ALA A 47 -6.17 2.86 -0.44
N VAL A 48 -6.15 2.86 -1.77
CA VAL A 48 -7.31 3.18 -2.59
C VAL A 48 -7.48 2.07 -3.63
N ASN A 49 -8.64 1.44 -3.63
CA ASN A 49 -9.03 0.48 -4.65
C ASN A 49 -9.63 1.22 -5.84
N TYR A 50 -9.06 1.03 -7.02
CA TYR A 50 -9.58 1.57 -8.28
C TYR A 50 -10.25 0.47 -9.08
N GLU A 51 -11.48 0.70 -9.51
CA GLU A 51 -12.27 -0.31 -10.22
C GLU A 51 -13.17 0.30 -11.29
N LEU A 52 -13.33 -0.41 -12.40
CA LEU A 52 -14.32 -0.07 -13.42
C LEU A 52 -15.67 -0.62 -13.00
N ARG A 53 -16.68 0.24 -12.91
CA ARG A 53 -18.03 -0.16 -12.50
C ARG A 53 -19.09 0.51 -13.34
N THR A 54 -20.21 -0.19 -13.46
CA THR A 54 -21.47 0.34 -13.96
C THR A 54 -22.45 0.43 -12.80
N GLN A 55 -22.98 1.62 -12.55
CA GLN A 55 -23.98 1.88 -11.52
C GLN A 55 -25.23 2.48 -12.16
N THR A 56 -26.39 1.96 -11.79
CA THR A 56 -27.69 2.54 -12.17
C THR A 56 -28.32 3.20 -10.96
N ALA A 57 -28.56 4.51 -11.03
CA ALA A 57 -29.24 5.27 -9.99
C ALA A 57 -30.30 6.16 -10.66
N ASP A 58 -31.52 6.20 -10.10
CA ASP A 58 -32.64 7.00 -10.60
C ASP A 58 -32.93 6.83 -12.11
N GLY A 59 -32.72 5.61 -12.62
CA GLY A 59 -32.93 5.27 -14.04
C GLY A 59 -31.78 5.68 -14.97
N LEU A 60 -30.74 6.34 -14.47
CA LEU A 60 -29.53 6.66 -15.22
C LEU A 60 -28.43 5.64 -14.93
N THR A 61 -27.91 5.01 -15.99
CA THR A 61 -26.77 4.10 -15.91
C THR A 61 -25.48 4.85 -16.23
N THR A 62 -24.56 4.89 -15.28
CA THR A 62 -23.23 5.49 -15.43
C THR A 62 -22.17 4.41 -15.28
N SER A 63 -21.38 4.21 -16.33
CA SER A 63 -20.15 3.41 -16.28
C SER A 63 -18.95 4.34 -16.09
N GLY A 64 -17.91 3.88 -15.38
CA GLY A 64 -16.68 4.66 -15.23
C GLY A 64 -15.69 4.08 -14.24
N LEU A 65 -14.64 4.86 -13.97
CA LEU A 65 -13.62 4.56 -12.97
C LEU A 65 -14.09 5.07 -11.62
N TYR A 66 -14.13 4.17 -10.65
CA TYR A 66 -14.46 4.45 -9.25
C TYR A 66 -13.23 4.25 -8.37
N ALA A 67 -13.18 4.99 -7.26
CA ALA A 67 -12.20 4.80 -6.21
C ALA A 67 -12.90 4.55 -4.87
N THR A 68 -12.40 3.57 -4.13
CA THR A 68 -12.83 3.29 -2.76
C THR A 68 -11.60 3.34 -1.86
N ARG A 69 -11.53 4.32 -0.96
CA ARG A 69 -10.44 4.36 0.02
C ARG A 69 -10.64 3.25 1.06
N LEU A 70 -9.54 2.69 1.53
CA LEU A 70 -9.53 1.67 2.56
C LEU A 70 -10.21 2.20 3.83
N GLY A 71 -11.28 1.53 4.25
CA GLY A 71 -12.12 1.94 5.39
C GLY A 71 -13.40 2.67 5.00
N ASP A 72 -13.55 3.10 3.75
CA ASP A 72 -14.79 3.69 3.25
C ASP A 72 -15.73 2.60 2.72
N ALA A 73 -17.03 2.76 2.98
CA ALA A 73 -18.06 1.80 2.54
C ALA A 73 -18.57 2.08 1.12
N ASN A 74 -18.41 3.30 0.62
CA ASN A 74 -19.04 3.77 -0.61
C ASN A 74 -17.97 4.13 -1.65
N PRO A 75 -17.97 3.47 -2.82
CA PRO A 75 -17.16 3.87 -3.95
C PRO A 75 -17.54 5.26 -4.45
N GLN A 76 -16.55 6.08 -4.78
CA GLN A 76 -16.73 7.39 -5.40
C GLN A 76 -16.44 7.30 -6.91
N LEU A 77 -17.37 7.79 -7.73
CA LEU A 77 -17.11 7.97 -9.16
C LEU A 77 -16.02 9.05 -9.37
N LEU A 78 -14.94 8.70 -10.06
CA LEU A 78 -13.87 9.63 -10.42
C LEU A 78 -14.05 10.17 -11.83
N ILE A 79 -14.20 9.27 -12.79
CA ILE A 79 -14.27 9.60 -14.21
C ILE A 79 -15.35 8.74 -14.85
N ALA A 80 -16.39 9.38 -15.39
CA ALA A 80 -17.42 8.69 -16.17
C ALA A 80 -16.90 8.29 -17.55
N GLY A 81 -17.44 7.20 -18.10
CA GLY A 81 -17.13 6.71 -19.43
C GLY A 81 -15.79 6.00 -19.57
N VAL A 82 -15.12 5.63 -18.48
CA VAL A 82 -13.88 4.85 -18.59
C VAL A 82 -14.21 3.42 -19.00
N GLU A 83 -13.63 2.97 -20.12
CA GLU A 83 -13.76 1.62 -20.66
C GLU A 83 -12.56 0.74 -20.28
N ASN A 84 -11.37 1.33 -20.18
CA ASN A 84 -10.15 0.63 -19.79
C ASN A 84 -9.30 1.50 -18.86
N PHE A 85 -8.71 0.87 -17.85
CA PHE A 85 -7.76 1.49 -16.93
C PHE A 85 -6.69 0.46 -16.58
N GLN A 86 -5.43 0.76 -16.90
CA GLN A 86 -4.29 -0.09 -16.56
C GLN A 86 -3.17 0.74 -15.96
N VAL A 87 -2.54 0.18 -14.94
CA VAL A 87 -1.34 0.74 -14.33
C VAL A 87 -0.21 -0.27 -14.51
N THR A 88 0.88 0.19 -15.10
CA THR A 88 2.12 -0.57 -15.27
C THR A 88 3.25 0.12 -14.51
N TYR A 89 4.25 -0.65 -14.13
CA TYR A 89 5.36 -0.25 -13.28
C TYR A 89 6.61 -0.11 -14.14
N GLY A 90 7.22 1.07 -14.12
CA GLY A 90 8.48 1.34 -14.77
C GLY A 90 9.63 0.82 -13.92
N ILE A 91 10.30 -0.22 -14.39
CA ILE A 91 11.44 -0.84 -13.72
C ILE A 91 12.74 -0.29 -14.29
N ASP A 92 13.65 0.09 -13.40
CA ASP A 92 15.03 0.46 -13.68
C ASP A 92 15.94 -0.75 -13.44
N LEU A 93 16.47 -1.33 -14.51
CA LEU A 93 17.33 -2.52 -14.47
C LEU A 93 18.81 -2.15 -14.36
N ASN A 94 19.15 -0.87 -14.51
CA ASN A 94 20.53 -0.39 -14.64
C ASN A 94 20.93 0.61 -13.53
N ALA A 95 19.98 0.99 -12.66
CA ALA A 95 20.08 1.92 -11.54
C ALA A 95 20.42 3.37 -11.95
N ASP A 96 20.03 3.81 -13.15
CA ASP A 96 20.22 5.20 -13.62
C ASP A 96 19.09 6.16 -13.20
N GLY A 97 18.07 5.64 -12.51
CA GLY A 97 16.91 6.38 -12.03
C GLY A 97 15.85 6.65 -13.09
N THR A 98 15.88 5.93 -14.22
CA THR A 98 14.90 5.95 -15.30
C THR A 98 14.35 4.55 -15.58
N ALA A 99 13.12 4.47 -16.08
CA ALA A 99 12.51 3.18 -16.37
C ALA A 99 13.00 2.65 -17.72
N ASP A 100 13.59 1.45 -17.73
CA ASP A 100 13.98 0.74 -18.96
C ASP A 100 12.76 0.09 -19.64
N ARG A 101 11.77 -0.33 -18.84
CA ARG A 101 10.53 -0.98 -19.34
C ARG A 101 9.37 -0.82 -18.38
N PHE A 102 8.16 -0.91 -18.92
CA PHE A 102 6.91 -0.96 -18.15
C PHE A 102 6.37 -2.39 -18.11
N VAL A 103 6.03 -2.87 -16.92
CA VAL A 103 5.51 -4.23 -16.71
C VAL A 103 4.29 -4.23 -15.79
N ASP A 104 3.47 -5.28 -15.88
CA ASP A 104 2.36 -5.49 -14.94
C ASP A 104 2.88 -5.86 -13.54
N TRP A 105 2.04 -5.69 -12.52
CA TRP A 105 2.39 -5.99 -11.13
C TRP A 105 2.96 -7.40 -10.93
N ASP A 106 2.38 -8.40 -11.59
CA ASP A 106 2.80 -9.80 -11.48
C ASP A 106 4.25 -10.03 -11.93
N ALA A 107 4.77 -9.15 -12.79
CA ALA A 107 6.15 -9.19 -13.28
C ALA A 107 7.12 -8.34 -12.45
N VAL A 108 6.64 -7.49 -11.54
CA VAL A 108 7.49 -6.73 -10.60
C VAL A 108 8.08 -7.69 -9.55
N GLY A 109 7.25 -8.55 -8.97
CA GLY A 109 7.68 -9.56 -8.00
C GLY A 109 8.50 -8.96 -6.84
N VAL A 110 9.74 -9.42 -6.67
CA VAL A 110 10.68 -8.93 -5.62
C VAL A 110 11.47 -7.69 -6.03
N ALA A 111 11.37 -7.25 -7.28
CA ALA A 111 12.09 -6.08 -7.81
C ALA A 111 11.37 -4.75 -7.50
N ILE A 112 10.64 -4.69 -6.37
CA ILE A 112 9.88 -3.49 -6.00
C ILE A 112 10.78 -2.27 -5.76
N ASN A 113 12.01 -2.51 -5.32
CA ASN A 113 13.03 -1.48 -5.10
C ASN A 113 13.53 -0.87 -6.41
N ASP A 114 13.33 -1.57 -7.53
CA ASP A 114 13.75 -1.13 -8.86
C ASP A 114 12.64 -0.33 -9.57
N VAL A 115 11.48 -0.14 -8.94
CA VAL A 115 10.36 0.61 -9.52
C VAL A 115 10.59 2.12 -9.37
N THR A 116 10.75 2.82 -10.49
CA THR A 116 11.04 4.26 -10.53
C THR A 116 9.88 5.12 -11.05
N SER A 117 8.88 4.52 -11.69
CA SER A 117 7.73 5.25 -12.23
C SER A 117 6.50 4.36 -12.36
N LEU A 118 5.34 5.01 -12.51
CA LEU A 118 4.09 4.38 -12.92
C LEU A 118 3.70 4.90 -14.29
N HIS A 119 3.22 4.02 -15.16
CA HIS A 119 2.62 4.39 -16.42
C HIS A 119 1.14 3.99 -16.40
N VAL A 120 0.29 4.99 -16.55
CA VAL A 120 -1.16 4.86 -16.47
C VAL A 120 -1.74 5.04 -17.86
N THR A 121 -2.53 4.08 -18.29
CA THR A 121 -3.31 4.14 -19.53
C THR A 121 -4.80 4.12 -19.22
N LEU A 122 -5.53 4.98 -19.92
CA LEU A 122 -6.96 5.18 -19.72
C LEU A 122 -7.65 5.32 -21.07
N THR A 123 -8.65 4.50 -21.33
CA THR A 123 -9.53 4.62 -22.49
C THR A 123 -10.88 5.15 -22.02
N ILE A 124 -11.30 6.30 -22.54
CA ILE A 124 -12.55 6.96 -22.16
C ILE A 124 -13.46 7.03 -23.37
N ASN A 125 -14.67 6.50 -23.23
CA ASN A 125 -15.82 6.74 -24.06
C ASN A 125 -16.98 7.27 -23.19
N PRO A 126 -17.31 8.57 -23.25
CA PRO A 126 -18.35 9.15 -22.41
C PRO A 126 -19.74 8.55 -22.71
N GLY A 127 -19.96 7.95 -23.88
CA GLY A 127 -21.28 7.45 -24.30
C GLY A 127 -22.32 8.57 -24.47
N ASP A 128 -23.54 8.20 -24.85
CA ASP A 128 -24.59 9.16 -25.24
C ASP A 128 -24.97 10.19 -24.16
N PRO A 129 -25.36 9.79 -22.92
CA PRO A 129 -25.89 10.74 -21.94
C PRO A 129 -24.83 11.76 -21.46
N VAL A 130 -23.58 11.30 -21.30
CA VAL A 130 -22.48 12.16 -20.83
C VAL A 130 -21.92 13.01 -21.97
N ALA A 131 -21.81 12.45 -23.18
CA ALA A 131 -21.35 13.22 -24.34
C ALA A 131 -22.32 14.34 -24.68
N GLN A 132 -23.64 14.08 -24.67
CA GLN A 132 -24.66 15.12 -24.88
C GLN A 132 -24.60 16.23 -23.83
N ALA A 133 -24.41 15.89 -22.54
CA ALA A 133 -24.23 16.88 -21.48
C ALA A 133 -22.95 17.74 -21.65
N GLN A 134 -21.95 17.23 -22.37
CA GLN A 134 -20.70 17.92 -22.68
C GLN A 134 -20.66 18.55 -24.09
N GLY A 135 -21.76 18.49 -24.85
CA GLY A 135 -21.84 18.99 -26.22
C GLY A 135 -20.94 18.24 -27.22
N ARG A 136 -20.72 16.94 -27.01
CA ARG A 136 -19.88 16.07 -27.84
C ARG A 136 -20.70 14.92 -28.44
N ASP A 137 -20.16 14.32 -29.49
CA ASP A 137 -20.72 13.10 -30.09
C ASP A 137 -20.56 11.90 -29.13
N ALA A 138 -21.58 11.04 -29.10
CA ALA A 138 -21.71 9.88 -28.22
C ALA A 138 -20.65 8.78 -28.43
N ASN A 139 -20.12 8.70 -29.65
CA ASN A 139 -19.13 7.70 -30.04
C ASN A 139 -17.76 8.34 -30.14
N TYR A 140 -17.20 8.69 -28.99
CA TYR A 140 -15.97 9.42 -28.94
C TYR A 140 -14.99 8.82 -27.93
N THR A 141 -14.20 7.87 -28.41
CA THR A 141 -13.15 7.24 -27.63
C THR A 141 -11.87 8.08 -27.62
N ARG A 142 -11.31 8.32 -26.44
CA ARG A 142 -9.97 8.88 -26.26
C ARG A 142 -9.10 7.95 -25.44
N ASP A 143 -7.88 7.75 -25.92
CA ASP A 143 -6.81 7.14 -25.15
C ASP A 143 -5.94 8.24 -24.54
N LEU A 144 -5.70 8.10 -23.24
CA LEU A 144 -4.82 8.95 -22.45
C LEU A 144 -3.75 8.07 -21.84
N ALA A 145 -2.50 8.46 -22.02
CA ALA A 145 -1.36 7.79 -21.43
C ALA A 145 -0.47 8.84 -20.77
N PHE A 146 -0.05 8.58 -19.53
CA PHE A 146 0.89 9.43 -18.83
C PHE A 146 1.76 8.62 -17.88
N THR A 147 2.98 9.11 -17.69
CA THR A 147 3.97 8.51 -16.80
C THR A 147 4.20 9.43 -15.61
N VAL A 148 4.09 8.86 -14.41
CA VAL A 148 4.36 9.54 -13.14
C VAL A 148 5.66 8.99 -12.59
N LYS A 149 6.69 9.85 -12.46
CA LYS A 149 7.93 9.46 -11.78
C LYS A 149 7.68 9.33 -10.28
N LEU A 150 8.05 8.20 -9.71
CA LEU A 150 8.06 7.99 -8.28
C LEU A 150 9.38 8.55 -7.75
N ARG A 151 9.31 9.59 -6.91
CA ARG A 151 10.45 10.02 -6.11
C ARG A 151 10.29 9.42 -4.73
N ASN A 152 10.68 8.17 -4.57
CA ASN A 152 10.92 7.62 -3.24
C ASN A 152 12.33 8.07 -2.84
N ARG A 153 12.41 9.05 -1.94
CA ARG A 153 13.69 9.62 -1.49
C ARG A 153 14.30 8.67 -0.47
N ASP A 154 15.21 7.80 -0.89
CA ASP A 154 16.21 7.11 -0.06
C ASP A 154 15.72 6.49 1.27
N GLY A 155 14.44 6.11 1.35
CA GLY A 155 13.88 5.47 2.53
C GLY A 155 14.03 3.97 2.39
N ASP A 156 15.04 3.40 3.05
CA ASP A 156 15.08 1.96 3.33
C ASP A 156 13.70 1.55 3.91
N ILE A 157 13.05 0.58 3.27
CA ILE A 157 11.81 -0.06 3.75
C ILE A 157 12.20 -1.26 4.61
#